data_AF-A0A3D8PZL2-F1
#
_entry.id   AF-A0A3D8PZL2-F1
#
_cell.length_a   1.000
_cell.length_b   1.000
_cell.length_c   1.000
_cell.angle_alpha   90.00
_cell.angle_beta   90.00
_cell.angle_gamma   90.00
#
_symmetry.space_group_name_H-M   'P 1'
#
loop_
_entity.id
_entity.type
_entity.pdbx_description
1 polymer ?
#
loop_
_entity_poly.entity_id
_entity_poly.type
_entity_poly.pdbx_seq_one_letter_code
_entity_poly.pdbx_strand_id
1 'polypeptide(L)'
;MAKVFKAISSGLSVTFLYVLAVFIAPIILLLLGFSNLIAAPTLFGLKLYNIEVKDTVFTTEATFFGCLLAFMVGLIIHFTIRFLLGLRKTVSEGSN
;
A
#
# COMPACT_ATOMS: atom_id res chain seq x y z
N MET A 1 -14.62 13.78 -15.48
CA MET A 1 -14.71 12.40 -14.94
C MET A 1 -13.41 11.60 -15.08
N ALA A 2 -12.75 11.56 -16.25
CA ALA A 2 -11.53 10.76 -16.48
C ALA A 2 -10.39 10.99 -15.46
N LYS A 3 -10.17 12.23 -15.01
CA LYS A 3 -9.13 12.56 -14.01
C LYS A 3 -9.42 11.97 -12.63
N VAL A 4 -10.68 11.96 -12.21
CA VAL A 4 -11.12 11.38 -10.93
C VAL A 4 -11.00 9.87 -10.99
N PHE A 5 -11.42 9.27 -12.09
CA PHE A 5 -11.30 7.83 -12.31
C PHE A 5 -9.83 7.36 -12.28
N LYS A 6 -8.93 8.15 -12.86
CA LYS A 6 -7.49 7.88 -12.82
C LYS A 6 -6.91 7.98 -11.40
N ALA A 7 -7.39 8.91 -10.58
CA ALA A 7 -6.99 9.01 -9.18
C ALA A 7 -7.50 7.80 -8.37
N ILE A 8 -8.77 7.44 -8.52
CA ILE A 8 -9.35 6.24 -7.88
C ILE A 8 -8.59 4.97 -8.28
N SER A 9 -8.29 4.81 -9.57
CA SER A 9 -7.50 3.69 -10.08
C SER A 9 -6.10 3.65 -9.45
N SER A 10 -5.45 4.80 -9.25
CA SER A 10 -4.15 4.88 -8.56
C SER A 10 -4.25 4.42 -7.11
N GLY A 11 -5.27 4.88 -6.38
CA GLY A 11 -5.54 4.41 -5.01
C GLY A 11 -5.74 2.89 -4.97
N LEU A 12 -6.58 2.37 -5.87
CA LEU A 12 -6.89 0.95 -5.94
C LEU A 12 -5.67 0.09 -6.30
N SER A 13 -4.81 0.55 -7.21
CA SER A 13 -3.56 -0.14 -7.55
C SER A 13 -2.63 -0.28 -6.34
N VAL A 14 -2.51 0.77 -5.51
CA VAL A 14 -1.71 0.69 -4.27
C VAL A 14 -2.35 -0.23 -3.24
N THR A 15 -3.69 -0.24 -3.12
CA THR A 15 -4.40 -1.21 -2.27
C THR A 15 -4.14 -2.65 -2.71
N PHE A 16 -4.19 -2.95 -4.01
CA PHE A 16 -3.87 -4.28 -4.52
C PHE A 16 -2.42 -4.67 -4.26
N LEU A 17 -1.48 -3.74 -4.44
CA LEU A 17 -0.07 -3.96 -4.10
C LEU A 17 0.09 -4.29 -2.62
N TYR A 18 -0.60 -3.57 -1.74
CA TYR A 18 -0.61 -3.82 -0.30
C TYR A 18 -1.15 -5.23 0.03
N VAL A 19 -2.31 -5.61 -0.50
CA VAL A 19 -2.88 -6.95 -0.28
C VAL A 19 -1.93 -8.05 -0.77
N LEU A 20 -1.34 -7.85 -1.95
CA LEU A 20 -0.37 -8.78 -2.52
C LEU A 20 0.87 -8.91 -1.63
N ALA A 21 1.38 -7.79 -1.11
CA ALA A 21 2.53 -7.80 -0.21
C ALA A 21 2.24 -8.54 1.10
N VAL A 22 1.08 -8.29 1.73
CA VAL A 22 0.65 -9.01 2.95
C VAL A 22 0.53 -10.51 2.70
N PHE A 23 0.06 -10.90 1.51
CA PHE A 23 -0.09 -12.30 1.13
C PHE A 23 1.25 -12.99 0.83
N ILE A 24 2.17 -12.31 0.14
CA ILE A 24 3.48 -12.88 -0.23
C ILE A 24 4.45 -12.89 0.95
N ALA A 25 4.34 -11.93 1.88
CA ALA A 25 5.23 -11.81 3.04
C ALA A 25 5.44 -13.11 3.84
N PRO A 26 4.41 -13.86 4.29
CA PRO A 26 4.61 -15.12 5.00
C PRO A 26 5.30 -16.19 4.15
N ILE A 27 5.10 -16.22 2.84
CA ILE A 27 5.75 -17.17 1.94
C ILE A 27 7.25 -16.92 1.94
N ILE A 28 7.66 -15.64 1.82
CA ILE A 28 9.06 -15.25 1.91
C ILE A 28 9.63 -15.60 3.29
N LEU A 29 8.89 -15.34 4.37
CA LEU A 29 9.33 -15.66 5.73
C LEU A 29 9.54 -17.16 5.93
N LEU A 30 8.64 -18.01 5.44
CA LEU A 30 8.78 -19.46 5.47
C LEU A 30 10.01 -19.93 4.68
N LEU A 31 10.24 -19.37 3.49
CA LEU A 31 11.42 -19.69 2.67
C LEU A 31 12.74 -19.26 3.34
N LEU A 32 12.71 -18.24 4.19
CA LEU A 32 13.85 -17.80 5.00
C LEU A 32 14.03 -18.62 6.30
N GLY A 33 13.15 -19.58 6.56
CA GLY A 33 13.23 -20.46 7.74
C GLY A 33 12.61 -19.87 9.01
N PHE A 34 11.84 -18.79 8.92
CA PHE A 34 11.06 -18.29 10.06
C PHE A 34 9.83 -19.17 10.27
N SER A 35 9.77 -19.87 11.39
CA SER A 35 8.71 -20.84 11.72
C SER A 35 7.78 -20.39 12.85
N ASN A 36 8.14 -19.36 13.61
CA ASN A 36 7.33 -18.86 14.72
C ASN A 36 7.36 -17.34 14.76
N LEU A 37 6.43 -16.70 14.04
CA LEU A 37 6.36 -15.25 13.94
C LEU A 37 4.90 -14.78 13.95
N ILE A 38 4.62 -13.78 14.78
CA ILE A 38 3.34 -13.06 14.82
C ILE A 38 3.64 -11.60 14.53
N ALA A 39 3.13 -11.08 13.43
CA ALA A 39 3.24 -9.68 13.03
C ALA A 39 1.86 -9.07 12.88
N ALA A 40 1.50 -8.21 13.84
CA ALA A 40 0.24 -7.47 13.86
C ALA A 40 0.51 -5.98 14.16
N PRO A 41 1.19 -5.24 13.26
CA PRO A 41 1.45 -3.83 13.50
C PRO A 41 0.15 -3.05 13.58
N THR A 42 0.11 -2.09 14.49
CA THR A 42 -1.04 -1.25 14.75
C THR A 42 -0.72 0.20 14.46
N LEU A 43 -1.72 0.95 14.00
CA LEU A 43 -1.69 2.39 13.88
C LEU A 43 -3.00 2.93 14.47
N PHE A 44 -2.90 3.87 15.42
CA PHE A 44 -4.04 4.36 16.20
C PHE A 44 -4.84 3.25 16.92
N GLY A 45 -4.16 2.17 17.32
CA GLY A 45 -4.80 1.02 17.96
C GLY A 45 -5.54 0.07 17.01
N LEU A 46 -5.61 0.40 15.71
CA LEU A 46 -6.18 -0.46 14.67
C LEU A 46 -5.07 -1.26 13.99
N LYS A 47 -5.29 -2.57 13.79
CA LYS A 47 -4.34 -3.43 13.07
C LYS A 47 -4.27 -3.01 11.60
N LEU A 48 -3.07 -2.99 11.04
CA LEU A 48 -2.86 -2.78 9.62
C LEU A 48 -3.03 -4.10 8.87
N TYR A 49 -2.27 -5.11 9.27
CA TYR A 49 -2.38 -6.48 8.81
C TYR A 49 -2.14 -7.44 9.98
N ASN A 50 -2.48 -8.71 9.78
CA ASN A 50 -2.12 -9.78 10.70
C ASN A 50 -1.43 -10.89 9.90
N ILE A 51 -0.23 -11.26 10.29
CA ILE A 51 0.51 -12.40 9.74
C ILE A 51 0.89 -13.28 10.93
N GLU A 52 0.48 -14.54 10.88
CA GLU A 52 0.90 -15.55 11.84
C GLU A 52 1.50 -16.72 11.06
N VAL A 53 2.73 -17.08 11.42
CA VAL A 53 3.45 -18.24 10.90
C VAL A 53 3.71 -19.18 12.06
N LYS A 54 3.20 -20.40 11.95
CA LYS A 54 3.40 -21.50 12.92
C LYS A 54 3.84 -22.75 12.19
N ASP A 55 5.06 -23.17 12.48
CA ASP A 55 5.74 -24.31 11.87
C ASP A 55 5.79 -24.20 10.34
N THR A 56 4.85 -24.85 9.65
CA THR A 56 4.73 -24.87 8.18
C THR A 56 3.45 -24.22 7.67
N VAL A 57 2.61 -23.70 8.57
CA VAL A 57 1.33 -23.10 8.25
C VAL A 57 1.41 -21.59 8.45
N PHE A 58 0.81 -20.84 7.53
CA PHE A 58 0.68 -19.41 7.64
C PHE A 58 -0.79 -18.98 7.55
N THR A 59 -1.15 -17.95 8.30
CA THR A 59 -2.41 -17.24 8.18
C THR A 59 -2.14 -15.76 7.95
N THR A 60 -2.92 -15.17 7.04
CA THR A 60 -2.80 -13.75 6.70
C THR A 60 -4.16 -13.09 6.70
N GLU A 61 -4.23 -11.90 7.27
CA GLU A 61 -5.40 -11.06 7.24
C GLU A 61 -5.00 -9.65 6.81
N ALA A 62 -5.45 -9.25 5.62
CA ALA A 62 -5.41 -7.85 5.21
C ALA A 62 -6.63 -7.15 5.82
N THR A 63 -6.41 -6.31 6.83
CA THR A 63 -7.53 -5.64 7.49
C THR A 63 -8.15 -4.58 6.60
N PHE A 64 -9.43 -4.27 6.84
CA PHE A 64 -10.12 -3.17 6.18
C PHE A 64 -9.39 -1.83 6.37
N PHE A 65 -8.88 -1.59 7.58
CA PHE A 65 -8.16 -0.35 7.89
C PHE A 65 -6.85 -0.24 7.09
N GLY A 66 -6.09 -1.33 6.98
CA GLY A 66 -4.90 -1.39 6.12
C GLY A 66 -5.22 -1.10 4.65
N CYS A 67 -6.31 -1.68 4.13
CA CYS A 67 -6.78 -1.42 2.75
C CYS A 67 -7.15 0.05 2.52
N LEU A 68 -7.87 0.65 3.47
CA LEU A 68 -8.27 2.06 3.42
C LEU A 68 -7.05 2.99 3.46
N LEU A 69 -6.10 2.71 4.35
CA LEU A 69 -4.86 3.48 4.47
C LEU A 69 -4.04 3.38 3.17
N ALA A 70 -3.88 2.19 2.61
CA ALA A 70 -3.18 1.96 1.34
C ALA A 70 -3.85 2.73 0.19
N PHE A 71 -5.18 2.76 0.14
CA PHE A 71 -5.92 3.53 -0.84
C PHE A 71 -5.64 5.03 -0.70
N MET A 72 -5.67 5.56 0.52
CA MET A 72 -5.37 6.97 0.80
C MET A 72 -3.93 7.33 0.42
N VAL A 73 -2.97 6.46 0.72
CA VAL A 73 -1.57 6.64 0.29
C VAL A 73 -1.49 6.69 -1.24
N GLY A 74 -2.18 5.81 -1.96
CA GLY A 74 -2.20 5.84 -3.43
C GLY A 74 -2.84 7.11 -4.01
N LEU A 75 -3.83 7.69 -3.35
CA LEU A 75 -4.39 9.00 -3.71
C LEU A 75 -3.39 10.13 -3.45
N ILE A 76 -2.73 10.15 -2.27
CA ILE A 76 -1.73 11.16 -1.93
C ILE A 76 -0.60 11.13 -2.96
N ILE A 77 -0.06 9.95 -3.27
CA ILE A 77 0.98 9.77 -4.31
C ILE A 77 0.51 10.33 -5.65
N HIS A 78 -0.72 10.02 -6.07
CA HIS A 78 -1.27 10.52 -7.32
C HIS A 78 -1.29 12.05 -7.37
N PHE A 79 -1.79 12.69 -6.31
CA PHE A 79 -1.88 14.16 -6.25
C PHE A 79 -0.50 14.81 -6.12
N THR A 80 0.42 14.24 -5.34
CA THR A 80 1.80 14.74 -5.22
C THR A 80 2.52 14.69 -6.57
N ILE A 81 2.46 13.58 -7.29
CA ILE A 81 3.06 13.46 -8.63
C ILE A 81 2.45 14.51 -9.57
N ARG A 82 1.12 14.65 -9.56
CA ARG A 82 0.45 15.61 -10.43
C ARG A 82 0.81 17.06 -10.09
N PHE A 83 0.95 17.38 -8.81
CA PHE A 83 1.39 18.70 -8.34
C PHE A 83 2.81 19.01 -8.79
N LEU A 84 3.75 18.07 -8.60
CA LEU A 84 5.15 18.23 -9.02
C LEU A 84 5.29 18.37 -10.55
N LEU A 85 4.55 17.58 -11.32
CA LEU A 85 4.54 17.69 -12.78
C LEU A 85 3.88 18.98 -13.27
N GLY A 86 2.86 19.47 -12.56
CA GLY A 86 2.22 20.76 -12.83
C GLY A 86 3.18 21.93 -12.60
N LEU A 87 3.92 21.91 -11.49
CA LEU A 87 4.99 22.88 -11.18
C LEU A 87 6.08 22.91 -12.24
N ARG A 88 6.49 21.75 -12.77
CA ARG A 88 7.51 21.68 -13.83
C ARG A 88 7.05 22.38 -15.12
N LYS A 89 5.73 22.38 -15.38
CA LYS A 89 5.15 22.97 -16.59
C LYS A 89 5.10 24.49 -16.52
N THR A 90 4.72 25.06 -15.38
CA THR A 90 4.71 26.52 -15.17
C THR A 90 6.11 27.12 -15.11
N VAL A 91 7.10 26.42 -14.57
CA VAL A 91 8.51 26.89 -14.58
C VAL A 91 9.07 26.94 -16.00
N SER A 92 8.64 26.05 -16.90
CA SER A 92 9.11 26.03 -18.30
C SER A 92 8.48 27.11 -19.19
N GLU A 93 7.33 27.68 -18.82
CA GLU A 93 6.63 28.73 -19.57
C GLU A 93 7.00 30.15 -19.09
N GLY A 94 7.53 30.31 -17.87
CA GLY A 94 7.99 31.58 -17.32
C GLY A 94 9.44 31.95 -17.65
N SER A 95 10.11 31.20 -18.52
CA SER A 95 11.51 31.37 -18.93
C SER A 95 11.65 31.60 -20.45
N ASN A 96 10.72 32.34 -21.05
CA ASN A 96 10.81 32.87 -22.41
C ASN A 96 10.56 34.38 -22.40
#